data_AF-A0A1I6W2K9-F1
#
_entry.id   AF-A0A1I6W2K9-F1
#
_cell.length_a   1.000
_cell.length_b   1.000
_cell.length_c   1.000
_cell.angle_alpha   90.00
_cell.angle_beta   90.00
_cell.angle_gamma   90.00
#
_symmetry.space_group_name_H-M   'P 1'
#
loop_
_entity.id
_entity.type
_entity.pdbx_description
1 polymer ?
#
loop_
_entity_poly.entity_id
_entity_poly.type
_entity_poly.pdbx_seq_one_letter_code
_entity_poly.pdbx_strand_id
1 'polypeptide(L)'
;MIELINVNDLITPEHLPIKNLLDSSLMCNSFKWVLENVSDGNGCGLDYSGGFTFWSDLDDYDKAFYEEEFTGVEVDYRDSQVVIDYETIYKYFQIAVSNYLKTSPNEKEGVYQLLSKMKEAFGL
;
A
#
# COMPACT_ATOMS: atom_id res chain seq x y z
N MET A 1 -14.63 -5.59 13.32
CA MET A 1 -13.50 -5.51 12.38
C MET A 1 -12.88 -4.14 12.56
N ILE A 2 -11.57 -4.03 12.71
CA ILE A 2 -10.93 -2.71 12.76
C ILE A 2 -10.87 -2.14 11.35
N GLU A 3 -10.96 -0.82 11.25
CA GLU A 3 -10.68 -0.08 10.03
C GLU A 3 -9.22 0.39 10.09
N LEU A 4 -8.42 0.12 9.05
CA LEU A 4 -7.01 0.51 9.03
C LEU A 4 -6.84 2.00 8.72
N ILE A 5 -7.68 2.56 7.84
CA ILE A 5 -7.67 3.97 7.45
C ILE A 5 -9.12 4.45 7.50
N ASN A 6 -9.41 5.51 8.26
CA ASN A 6 -10.74 6.11 8.23
C ASN A 6 -10.93 6.91 6.94
N VAL A 7 -12.15 7.00 6.41
CA VAL A 7 -12.42 7.84 5.23
C VAL A 7 -11.99 9.30 5.42
N ASN A 8 -12.03 9.82 6.66
CA ASN A 8 -11.58 11.18 6.97
C ASN A 8 -10.05 11.31 7.05
N ASP A 9 -9.31 10.20 7.07
CA ASP A 9 -7.84 10.18 6.99
C ASP A 9 -7.37 10.25 5.51
N LEU A 10 -8.29 10.20 4.54
CA LEU A 10 -7.94 10.35 3.13
C LEU A 10 -7.56 11.80 2.83
N ILE A 11 -6.39 11.99 2.21
CA ILE A 11 -5.93 13.31 1.74
C ILE A 11 -6.89 13.83 0.67
N THR A 12 -7.31 12.97 -0.26
CA THR A 12 -8.35 13.26 -1.25
C THR A 12 -9.27 12.03 -1.46
N PRO A 13 -10.52 12.22 -1.94
CA PRO A 13 -11.43 11.11 -2.21
C PRO A 13 -10.90 10.09 -3.23
N GLU A 14 -10.04 10.52 -4.16
CA GLU A 14 -9.43 9.67 -5.18
C GLU A 14 -8.50 8.61 -4.58
N HIS A 15 -8.04 8.77 -3.34
CA HIS A 15 -7.21 7.80 -2.62
C HIS A 15 -8.02 6.66 -1.99
N LEU A 16 -9.33 6.59 -2.24
CA LEU A 16 -10.19 5.53 -1.76
C LEU A 16 -9.71 4.09 -2.10
N PRO A 17 -9.11 3.80 -3.27
CA PRO A 17 -8.54 2.48 -3.57
C PRO A 17 -7.50 2.03 -2.54
N ILE A 18 -6.69 2.95 -2.01
CA ILE A 18 -5.64 2.65 -1.01
C ILE A 18 -6.26 2.16 0.29
N LYS A 19 -7.27 2.87 0.79
CA LYS A 19 -8.02 2.45 1.97
C LYS A 19 -8.63 1.07 1.75
N ASN A 20 -9.34 0.88 0.64
CA ASN A 20 -10.07 -0.35 0.36
C ASN A 20 -9.14 -1.56 0.21
N LEU A 21 -7.99 -1.39 -0.44
CA LEU A 21 -7.02 -2.44 -0.63
C LEU A 21 -6.34 -2.82 0.69
N LEU A 22 -5.97 -1.84 1.52
CA LEU A 22 -5.39 -2.10 2.85
C LEU A 22 -6.41 -2.79 3.77
N ASP A 23 -7.65 -2.33 3.82
CA ASP A 23 -8.71 -3.01 4.59
C ASP A 23 -8.95 -4.45 4.08
N SER A 24 -8.89 -4.67 2.76
CA SER A 24 -8.99 -6.00 2.16
C SER A 24 -7.81 -6.91 2.53
N SER A 25 -6.59 -6.36 2.55
CA SER A 25 -5.41 -7.09 3.02
C SER A 25 -5.57 -7.56 4.46
N LEU A 26 -6.23 -6.77 5.32
CA LEU A 26 -6.51 -7.17 6.69
C LEU A 26 -7.55 -8.29 6.75
N MET A 27 -8.64 -8.18 5.98
CA MET A 27 -9.68 -9.21 5.91
C MET A 27 -9.13 -10.57 5.44
N CYS A 28 -8.16 -10.53 4.53
CA CYS A 28 -7.46 -11.71 4.00
C CYS A 28 -6.28 -12.18 4.88
N ASN A 29 -6.09 -11.63 6.09
CA ASN A 29 -4.94 -11.91 6.96
C ASN A 29 -3.57 -11.73 6.26
N SER A 30 -3.51 -10.85 5.27
CA SER A 30 -2.36 -10.62 4.39
C SER A 30 -1.72 -9.25 4.59
N PHE A 31 -2.23 -8.41 5.51
CA PHE A 31 -1.71 -7.06 5.74
C PHE A 31 -0.20 -7.01 6.02
N LYS A 32 0.34 -7.91 6.85
CA LYS A 32 1.79 -7.97 7.10
C LYS A 32 2.58 -8.35 5.85
N TRP A 33 2.09 -9.30 5.07
CA TRP A 33 2.71 -9.69 3.82
C TRP A 33 2.70 -8.54 2.79
N VAL A 34 1.60 -7.79 2.71
CA VAL A 34 1.52 -6.57 1.90
C VAL A 34 2.55 -5.53 2.38
N LEU A 35 2.60 -5.26 3.68
CA LEU A 35 3.56 -4.34 4.27
C LEU A 35 5.00 -4.78 3.98
N GLU A 36 5.31 -6.07 4.09
CA GLU A 36 6.62 -6.64 3.74
C GLU A 36 7.00 -6.38 2.28
N ASN A 37 6.13 -6.72 1.31
CA ASN A 37 6.45 -6.52 -0.11
C ASN A 37 6.64 -5.04 -0.47
N VAL A 38 5.73 -4.17 -0.02
CA VAL A 38 5.80 -2.74 -0.33
C VAL A 38 7.01 -2.09 0.37
N SER A 39 7.39 -2.58 1.56
CA SER A 39 8.61 -2.13 2.24
C SER A 39 9.89 -2.50 1.50
N ASP A 40 9.83 -3.51 0.64
CA ASP A 40 10.94 -3.97 -0.18
C ASP A 40 10.97 -3.27 -1.55
N GLY A 41 10.01 -2.36 -1.80
CA GLY A 41 9.84 -1.71 -3.10
C GLY A 41 9.28 -2.65 -4.18
N ASN A 42 8.62 -3.73 -3.77
CA ASN A 42 8.02 -4.71 -4.68
C ASN A 42 6.51 -4.59 -4.67
N GLY A 43 5.91 -4.73 -5.85
CA GLY A 43 4.46 -4.84 -6.00
C GLY A 43 3.92 -6.13 -5.40
N CYS A 44 2.63 -6.11 -5.06
CA CYS A 44 1.92 -7.28 -4.56
C CYS A 44 0.43 -7.22 -4.90
N GLY A 45 -0.13 -8.35 -5.33
CA GLY A 45 -1.54 -8.49 -5.65
C GLY A 45 -2.29 -9.27 -4.57
N LEU A 46 -3.53 -8.86 -4.29
CA LEU A 46 -4.50 -9.59 -3.48
C LEU A 46 -5.59 -10.13 -4.40
N ASP A 47 -5.78 -11.44 -4.35
CA ASP A 47 -6.78 -12.14 -5.17
C ASP A 47 -8.15 -11.43 -5.12
N TYR A 48 -8.69 -11.13 -6.31
CA TYR A 48 -10.01 -10.53 -6.51
C TYR A 48 -10.21 -9.12 -5.92
N SER A 49 -9.16 -8.47 -5.40
CA SER A 49 -9.24 -7.15 -4.78
C SER A 49 -8.47 -6.09 -5.56
N GLY A 50 -7.22 -6.38 -5.93
CA GLY A 50 -6.31 -5.46 -6.61
C GLY A 50 -4.91 -5.54 -6.02
N GLY A 51 -4.04 -4.57 -6.27
CA GLY A 51 -2.65 -4.63 -5.84
C GLY A 51 -1.93 -3.29 -5.71
N PHE A 52 -0.68 -3.41 -5.31
CA PHE A 52 0.33 -2.36 -5.39
C PHE A 52 1.27 -2.72 -6.53
N THR A 53 1.58 -1.76 -7.39
CA THR A 53 2.45 -1.96 -8.54
C THR A 53 3.45 -0.82 -8.64
N PHE A 54 4.72 -1.16 -8.69
CA PHE A 54 5.81 -0.23 -8.99
C PHE A 54 6.10 -0.27 -10.49
N TRP A 55 6.61 0.82 -11.05
CA TRP A 55 7.02 0.84 -12.46
C TRP A 55 8.06 -0.24 -12.82
N SER A 56 8.92 -0.59 -11.86
CA SER A 56 9.91 -1.66 -12.00
C SER A 56 9.30 -3.05 -12.10
N ASP A 57 8.06 -3.24 -11.64
CA ASP A 57 7.37 -4.54 -11.69
C ASP A 57 6.80 -4.84 -13.09
N LEU A 58 6.54 -3.80 -13.88
CA LEU A 58 5.90 -3.91 -15.19
C LEU A 58 6.88 -4.40 -16.26
N ASP A 59 6.43 -5.33 -17.09
CA ASP A 59 7.14 -5.71 -18.31
C ASP A 59 6.87 -4.71 -19.46
N ASP A 60 7.53 -4.89 -20.60
CA ASP A 60 7.38 -3.98 -21.75
C ASP A 60 5.96 -3.99 -22.34
N TYR A 61 5.21 -5.09 -22.18
CA TYR A 61 3.83 -5.17 -22.64
C TYR A 61 2.92 -4.34 -21.73
N ASP A 62 3.08 -4.47 -20.42
CA ASP A 62 2.28 -3.70 -19.45
C ASP A 62 2.62 -2.20 -19.52
N LYS A 63 3.89 -1.85 -19.69
CA LYS A 63 4.34 -0.45 -19.85
C LYS A 63 3.72 0.24 -21.07
N ALA A 64 3.36 -0.50 -22.12
CA ALA A 64 2.74 0.06 -23.32
C ALA A 64 1.34 0.65 -23.10
N PHE A 65 0.70 0.36 -21.96
CA PHE A 65 -0.59 0.94 -21.58
C PHE A 65 -0.48 2.29 -20.87
N TYR A 66 0.74 2.72 -20.52
CA TYR A 66 0.99 4.02 -19.89
C TYR A 66 1.51 5.03 -20.92
N GLU A 67 1.08 6.28 -20.79
CA GLU A 67 1.59 7.37 -21.64
C GLU A 67 3.06 7.69 -21.32
N GLU A 68 3.45 7.56 -20.06
CA GLU A 68 4.81 7.79 -19.56
C GLU A 68 5.12 6.94 -18.32
N GLU A 69 6.41 6.84 -17.99
CA GLU A 69 6.87 6.25 -16.73
C GLU A 69 6.35 7.05 -15.54
N PHE A 70 5.69 6.36 -14.60
CA PHE A 70 5.25 6.98 -13.37
C PHE A 70 6.27 6.81 -12.24
N THR A 71 6.36 7.82 -11.38
CA THR A 71 7.09 7.74 -10.10
C THR A 71 6.11 7.55 -8.96
N GLY A 72 6.36 6.56 -8.11
CA GLY A 72 5.49 6.23 -6.98
C GLY A 72 4.99 4.79 -7.03
N VAL A 73 3.77 4.60 -6.57
CA VAL A 73 3.09 3.30 -6.51
C VAL A 73 1.72 3.46 -7.15
N GLU A 74 1.42 2.61 -8.13
CA GLU A 74 0.04 2.42 -8.56
C GLU A 74 -0.67 1.53 -7.56
N VAL A 75 -1.87 1.95 -7.16
CA VAL A 75 -2.76 1.19 -6.29
C VAL A 75 -4.06 0.96 -7.01
N ASP A 76 -4.34 -0.28 -7.36
CA ASP A 76 -5.59 -0.69 -7.95
C ASP A 76 -6.47 -1.42 -6.93
N TYR A 77 -7.77 -1.16 -7.03
CA TYR A 77 -8.79 -1.88 -6.29
C TYR A 77 -10.04 -2.00 -7.17
N ARG A 78 -10.30 -3.20 -7.68
CA ARG A 78 -11.39 -3.50 -8.62
C ARG A 78 -11.35 -2.57 -9.85
N ASP A 79 -12.39 -1.77 -10.05
CA ASP A 79 -12.55 -0.89 -11.22
C ASP A 79 -11.94 0.52 -10.99
N SER A 80 -11.11 0.69 -9.96
CA SER A 80 -10.53 1.97 -9.59
C SER A 80 -9.03 1.84 -9.34
N GLN A 81 -8.25 2.76 -9.91
CA GLN A 81 -6.80 2.82 -9.72
C GLN A 81 -6.34 4.25 -9.45
N VAL A 82 -5.23 4.40 -8.75
CA VAL A 82 -4.57 5.68 -8.54
C VAL A 82 -3.06 5.48 -8.49
N VAL A 83 -2.30 6.35 -9.14
CA VAL A 83 -0.85 6.43 -8.97
C VAL A 83 -0.55 7.50 -7.94
N ILE A 84 0.27 7.15 -6.94
CA ILE A 84 0.53 8.04 -5.81
C ILE A 84 2.02 8.08 -5.46
N ASP A 85 2.49 9.24 -5.03
CA ASP A 85 3.89 9.42 -4.65
C ASP A 85 4.27 8.61 -3.38
N TYR A 86 5.58 8.38 -3.23
CA TYR A 86 6.11 7.57 -2.13
C TYR A 86 5.85 8.16 -0.74
N GLU A 87 5.89 9.50 -0.60
CA GLU A 87 5.64 10.16 0.69
C GLU A 87 4.21 9.91 1.15
N THR A 88 3.27 9.96 0.22
CA THR A 88 1.85 9.82 0.49
C THR A 88 1.48 8.37 0.79
N ILE A 89 1.96 7.40 0.01
CA ILE A 89 1.69 5.98 0.33
C ILE A 89 2.34 5.59 1.66
N TYR A 90 3.54 6.08 1.96
CA TYR A 90 4.19 5.87 3.25
C TYR A 90 3.35 6.39 4.41
N LYS A 91 2.77 7.60 4.30
CA LYS A 91 1.84 8.14 5.31
C LYS A 91 0.63 7.24 5.54
N TYR A 92 0.05 6.67 4.47
CA TYR A 92 -1.06 5.72 4.61
C TYR A 92 -0.66 4.45 5.34
N PHE A 93 0.53 3.89 5.08
CA PHE A 93 1.05 2.75 5.83
C PHE A 93 1.31 3.10 7.30
N GLN A 94 1.78 4.31 7.62
CA GLN A 94 1.92 4.75 9.01
C GLN A 94 0.58 4.76 9.76
N ILE A 95 -0.48 5.28 9.13
CA ILE A 95 -1.84 5.30 9.69
C ILE A 95 -2.34 3.86 9.88
N ALA A 96 -2.23 3.03 8.83
CA ALA A 96 -2.67 1.64 8.85
C ALA A 96 -1.97 0.83 9.95
N VAL A 97 -0.64 0.94 10.07
CA VAL A 97 0.14 0.26 11.12
C VAL A 97 -0.25 0.75 12.51
N SER A 98 -0.45 2.06 12.70
CA SER A 98 -0.90 2.63 13.98
C SER A 98 -2.24 2.02 14.42
N ASN A 99 -3.19 1.86 13.49
CA ASN A 99 -4.48 1.26 13.76
C ASN A 99 -4.40 -0.26 13.94
N TYR A 100 -3.60 -0.97 13.13
CA TYR A 100 -3.35 -2.41 13.25
C TYR A 100 -2.81 -2.80 14.64
N LEU A 101 -1.87 -2.02 15.16
CA LEU A 101 -1.23 -2.30 16.46
C LEU A 101 -2.16 -2.11 17.66
N LYS A 102 -3.34 -1.50 17.49
CA LYS A 102 -4.37 -1.46 18.55
C LYS A 102 -4.91 -2.85 18.87
N THR A 103 -4.93 -3.77 17.90
CA THR A 103 -5.37 -5.16 18.11
C THR A 103 -4.22 -6.17 18.10
N SER A 104 -3.06 -5.79 17.57
CA SER A 104 -1.87 -6.67 17.49
C SER A 104 -0.63 -6.06 18.16
N PRO A 105 -0.67 -5.65 19.44
CA PRO A 105 0.43 -4.89 20.06
C PRO A 105 1.75 -5.67 20.15
N ASN A 106 1.70 -7.00 20.19
CA ASN A 106 2.89 -7.86 20.25
C ASN A 106 3.73 -7.81 18.97
N GLU A 107 3.17 -7.28 17.87
CA GLU A 107 3.86 -7.22 16.57
C GLU A 107 4.54 -5.87 16.31
N LYS A 108 4.49 -4.95 17.29
CA LYS A 108 4.99 -3.56 17.19
C LYS A 108 6.40 -3.47 16.63
N GLU A 109 7.33 -4.27 17.13
CA GLU A 109 8.73 -4.21 16.69
C GLU A 109 8.87 -4.59 15.23
N GLY A 110 8.27 -5.70 14.81
CA GLY A 110 8.34 -6.18 13.43
C GLY A 110 7.73 -5.20 12.42
N VAL A 111 6.52 -4.68 12.69
CA VAL A 111 5.88 -3.75 11.75
C VAL A 111 6.58 -2.39 11.67
N TYR A 112 7.22 -1.92 12.75
CA TYR A 112 8.02 -0.70 12.72
C TYR A 112 9.35 -0.88 12.01
N GLN A 113 9.97 -2.06 12.09
CA GLN A 113 11.12 -2.39 11.25
C GLN A 113 10.75 -2.35 9.77
N LEU A 114 9.57 -2.86 9.39
CA LEU A 114 9.08 -2.80 8.01
C LEU A 114 8.82 -1.35 7.57
N LEU A 115 8.15 -0.52 8.38
CA LEU A 115 7.99 0.91 8.06
C LEU A 115 9.35 1.63 7.88
N SER A 116 10.34 1.32 8.72
CA SER A 116 11.69 1.89 8.56
C SER A 116 12.31 1.46 7.23
N LYS A 117 12.17 0.19 6.86
CA LYS A 117 12.66 -0.35 5.59
C LYS A 117 11.97 0.31 4.39
N MET A 118 10.64 0.48 4.45
CA MET A 118 9.87 1.20 3.43
C MET A 118 10.37 2.64 3.27
N LYS A 119 10.60 3.33 4.38
CA LYS A 119 11.12 4.69 4.37
C LYS A 119 12.47 4.79 3.65
N GLU A 120 13.38 3.87 3.94
CA GLU A 120 14.69 3.77 3.29
C GLU A 120 14.56 3.44 1.80
N ALA A 121 13.74 2.46 1.44
CA ALA A 121 13.50 2.05 0.05
C ALA A 121 12.96 3.21 -0.80
N PHE A 122 12.15 4.07 -0.20
CA PHE A 122 11.54 5.22 -0.86
C PHE A 122 12.40 6.50 -0.82
N GLY A 123 13.54 6.47 -0.13
CA GLY A 123 14.42 7.64 0.01
C GLY A 123 13.82 8.79 0.82
N LEU A 124 12.96 8.49 1.81
CA LEU A 124 12.26 9.46 2.68
C LEU A 124 12.97 9.74 4.01
#